data_AF-A0A9D7D740-F1
#
_entry.id   AF-A0A9D7D740-F1
#
_cell.length_a   1.000
_cell.length_b   1.000
_cell.length_c   1.000
_cell.angle_alpha   90.00
_cell.angle_beta   90.00
_cell.angle_gamma   90.00
#
_symmetry.space_group_name_H-M   'P 1'
#
loop_
_entity.id
_entity.type
_entity.pdbx_description
1 polymer ?
#
loop_
_entity_poly.entity_id
_entity_poly.type
_entity_poly.pdbx_seq_one_letter_code
_entity_poly.pdbx_strand_id
1 'polypeptide(L)'
;MPRAHFWPCARQDADRACGATEIERASVGLEAVGQTLMYPVGGSGVFIDLSGSVATVWYVGADFDRGLDAFEAMLKSRRSKRLKDEASSEAKQRVRAYEVDLGGGRMAHVAVEYAERGAARERFLVRVSAQVRKN
;
A
#
# COMPACT_ATOMS: atom_id res chain seq x y z
N MET A 1 -18.87 15.54 17.85
CA MET A 1 -18.86 14.60 16.71
C MET A 1 -18.10 15.28 15.57
N PRO A 2 -16.88 14.85 15.17
CA PRO A 2 -16.19 15.51 14.09
C PRO A 2 -16.75 15.03 12.75
N ARG A 3 -17.21 15.99 11.95
CA ARG A 3 -17.68 15.79 10.57
C ARG A 3 -16.47 15.44 9.69
N ALA A 4 -16.59 14.36 8.92
CA ALA A 4 -15.66 14.08 7.83
C ALA A 4 -15.76 15.23 6.81
N HIS A 5 -14.73 16.07 6.76
CA HIS A 5 -14.57 17.06 5.70
C HIS A 5 -14.15 16.33 4.43
N PHE A 6 -15.14 16.02 3.60
CA PHE A 6 -14.93 15.67 2.20
C PHE A 6 -14.49 16.96 1.51
N TRP A 7 -13.20 17.09 1.17
CA TRP A 7 -12.70 18.26 0.46
C TRP A 7 -13.10 18.12 -1.02
N PRO A 8 -14.02 18.94 -1.55
CA PRO A 8 -14.29 18.92 -2.97
C PRO A 8 -13.17 19.70 -3.63
N CYS A 9 -12.42 19.03 -4.50
CA CYS A 9 -11.50 19.67 -5.42
C CYS A 9 -12.32 20.44 -6.46
N ALA A 10 -12.83 21.62 -6.09
CA ALA A 10 -13.64 22.45 -6.96
C ALA A 10 -13.22 23.91 -6.84
N ARG A 11 -12.61 24.37 -7.95
CA ARG A 11 -12.34 25.75 -8.38
C ARG A 11 -11.05 26.40 -7.86
N GLN A 12 -10.26 26.75 -8.89
CA GLN A 12 -9.18 27.73 -8.90
C GLN A 12 -7.91 27.26 -8.19
N ASP A 13 -7.19 26.33 -8.86
CA ASP A 13 -5.73 26.16 -8.87
C ASP A 13 -5.41 24.81 -9.55
N ALA A 14 -5.74 24.70 -10.85
CA ALA A 14 -5.73 23.43 -11.57
C ALA A 14 -4.32 22.88 -11.88
N ASP A 15 -3.25 23.64 -11.65
CA ASP A 15 -1.88 23.22 -12.02
C ASP A 15 -1.00 22.73 -10.86
N ARG A 16 -1.48 22.69 -9.61
CA ARG A 16 -0.63 22.29 -8.47
C ARG A 16 -1.10 21.11 -7.61
N ALA A 17 -2.33 20.64 -7.78
CA ALA A 17 -2.89 19.56 -6.96
C ALA A 17 -3.25 18.27 -7.72
N CYS A 18 -3.35 18.30 -9.05
CA CYS A 18 -3.63 17.08 -9.84
C CYS A 18 -2.38 16.20 -10.03
N GLY A 19 -1.18 16.80 -10.04
CA GLY A 19 0.07 16.09 -10.30
C GLY A 19 0.66 15.32 -9.11
N ALA A 20 0.31 15.67 -7.86
CA ALA A 20 0.90 15.02 -6.70
C ALA A 20 0.49 13.54 -6.61
N THR A 21 -0.79 13.21 -6.82
CA THR A 21 -1.25 11.82 -6.87
C THR A 21 -0.72 11.05 -8.07
N GLU A 22 -0.54 11.68 -9.24
CA GLU A 22 0.01 11.02 -10.41
C GLU A 22 1.49 10.63 -10.23
N ILE A 23 2.29 11.53 -9.65
CA ILE A 23 3.70 11.26 -9.30
C ILE A 23 3.79 10.14 -8.26
N GLU A 24 2.96 10.19 -7.22
CA GLU A 24 2.95 9.18 -6.16
C GLU A 24 2.52 7.81 -6.70
N ARG A 25 1.52 7.76 -7.59
CA ARG A 25 1.09 6.53 -8.28
C ARG A 25 2.21 5.96 -9.17
N ALA A 26 2.85 6.82 -9.95
CA ALA A 26 3.96 6.41 -10.81
C ALA A 26 5.15 5.85 -9.99
N SER A 27 5.40 6.40 -8.79
CA SER A 27 6.46 5.92 -7.88
C SER A 27 6.28 4.47 -7.43
N VAL A 28 5.06 3.94 -7.52
CA VAL A 28 4.71 2.55 -7.16
C VAL A 28 4.28 1.73 -8.37
N GLY A 29 4.54 2.23 -9.58
CA GLY A 29 4.25 1.55 -10.85
C GLY A 29 2.76 1.48 -11.20
N LEU A 30 1.93 2.34 -10.62
CA LEU A 30 0.53 2.49 -11.02
C LEU A 30 0.40 3.47 -12.17
N GLU A 31 -0.54 3.23 -13.08
CA GLU A 31 -0.85 4.16 -14.17
C GLU A 31 -1.39 5.48 -13.62
N ALA A 32 -1.23 6.58 -14.36
CA ALA A 32 -1.70 7.91 -13.93
C ALA A 32 -3.23 7.99 -13.76
N VAL A 33 -3.98 7.01 -14.26
CA VAL A 33 -5.45 6.96 -14.19
C VAL A 33 -5.88 6.03 -13.05
N GLY A 34 -6.60 6.55 -12.05
CA GLY A 34 -7.18 5.74 -10.97
C GLY A 34 -7.73 6.56 -9.80
N GLN A 35 -8.33 5.88 -8.82
CA GLN A 35 -8.86 6.48 -7.61
C GLN A 35 -7.97 6.16 -6.41
N THR A 36 -7.10 7.12 -6.06
CA THR A 36 -6.24 7.04 -4.88
C THR A 36 -6.76 7.94 -3.78
N LEU A 37 -6.96 7.36 -2.60
CA LEU A 37 -7.20 8.07 -1.36
C LEU A 37 -5.87 8.34 -0.67
N MET A 38 -5.68 9.54 -0.14
CA MET A 38 -4.50 9.92 0.65
C MET A 38 -4.95 10.29 2.06
N TYR A 39 -4.32 9.66 3.05
CA TYR A 39 -4.50 9.95 4.46
C TYR A 39 -3.22 10.63 4.99
N PRO A 40 -3.29 11.91 5.41
CA PRO A 40 -2.10 12.62 5.85
C PRO A 40 -1.56 12.05 7.16
N VAL A 41 -0.25 11.81 7.21
CA VAL A 41 0.48 11.33 8.38
C VAL A 41 1.85 12.03 8.44
N GLY A 42 2.01 12.94 9.39
CA GLY A 42 3.22 13.77 9.53
C GLY A 42 3.38 14.76 8.36
N GLY A 43 4.59 14.84 7.80
CA GLY A 43 4.89 15.64 6.61
C GLY A 43 4.58 14.96 5.27
N SER A 44 3.95 13.79 5.29
CA SER A 44 3.57 12.98 4.12
C SER A 44 2.20 12.32 4.34
N GLY A 45 1.90 11.20 3.67
CA GLY A 45 0.66 10.44 3.86
C GLY A 45 0.75 8.97 3.47
N VAL A 46 -0.28 8.23 3.90
CA VAL A 46 -0.59 6.88 3.45
C VAL A 46 -1.51 6.98 2.26
N PHE A 47 -1.16 6.31 1.19
CA PHE A 47 -1.95 6.26 -0.03
C PHE A 47 -2.62 4.89 -0.15
N ILE A 48 -3.88 4.90 -0.57
CA ILE A 48 -4.68 3.70 -0.82
C ILE A 48 -5.25 3.83 -2.22
N ASP A 49 -4.84 2.95 -3.10
CA ASP A 49 -5.39 2.83 -4.44
C ASP A 49 -6.17 1.54 -4.58
N LEU A 50 -7.35 1.64 -5.20
CA LEU A 50 -8.21 0.51 -5.52
C LEU A 50 -8.32 0.40 -7.04
N SER A 51 -7.53 -0.51 -7.62
CA SER A 51 -7.49 -0.75 -9.06
C SER A 51 -7.91 -2.18 -9.37
N GLY A 52 -9.16 -2.35 -9.83
CA GLY A 52 -9.72 -3.66 -10.16
C GLY A 52 -9.82 -4.59 -8.94
N SER A 53 -9.15 -5.75 -9.01
CA SER A 53 -9.10 -6.73 -7.93
C SER A 53 -7.91 -6.55 -6.98
N VAL A 54 -7.15 -5.46 -7.14
CA VAL A 54 -5.93 -5.17 -6.38
C VAL A 54 -6.11 -3.89 -5.59
N ALA A 55 -5.87 -3.98 -4.28
CA ALA A 55 -5.68 -2.82 -3.42
C ALA A 55 -4.17 -2.59 -3.22
N THR A 56 -3.70 -1.39 -3.49
CA THR A 56 -2.30 -0.99 -3.24
C THR A 56 -2.30 0.05 -2.13
N VAL A 57 -1.62 -0.26 -1.03
CA VAL A 57 -1.42 0.66 0.09
C VAL A 57 0.06 0.96 0.16
N TRP A 58 0.44 2.24 0.15
CA TRP A 58 1.84 2.61 0.30
C TRP A 58 2.01 3.85 1.15
N TYR A 59 3.21 3.99 1.67
CA TYR A 59 3.62 5.11 2.49
C TYR A 59 4.99 5.59 2.04
N VAL A 60 5.14 6.91 1.96
CA VAL A 60 6.38 7.59 1.58
C VAL A 60 6.83 8.45 2.75
N GLY A 61 8.02 8.22 3.31
CA GLY A 61 8.61 9.06 4.37
C GLY A 61 8.58 8.48 5.79
N ALA A 62 8.29 9.33 6.78
CA ALA A 62 8.56 9.07 8.21
C ALA A 62 7.44 8.35 8.98
N ASP A 63 7.32 7.02 8.80
CA ASP A 63 6.66 6.08 9.74
C ASP A 63 6.81 4.60 9.30
N PHE A 64 7.84 4.29 8.52
CA PHE A 64 8.07 2.97 7.90
C PHE A 64 8.00 1.81 8.91
N ASP A 65 8.63 1.96 10.09
CA ASP A 65 8.72 0.91 11.09
C ASP A 65 7.35 0.57 11.70
N ARG A 66 6.52 1.59 11.98
CA ARG A 66 5.17 1.36 12.50
C ARG A 66 4.28 0.67 11.48
N GLY A 67 4.42 1.02 10.20
CA GLY A 67 3.65 0.39 9.11
C GLY A 67 3.94 -1.10 8.99
N LEU A 68 5.22 -1.46 8.95
CA LEU A 68 5.64 -2.87 8.85
C LEU A 68 5.25 -3.67 10.10
N ASP A 69 5.50 -3.14 11.30
CA ASP A 69 5.18 -3.84 12.55
C ASP A 69 3.67 -4.06 12.70
N ALA A 70 2.85 -3.04 12.42
CA ALA A 70 1.39 -3.16 12.46
C ALA A 70 0.87 -4.18 11.43
N PHE A 71 1.45 -4.18 10.24
CA PHE A 71 1.12 -5.15 9.20
C PHE A 71 1.48 -6.58 9.62
N GLU A 72 2.69 -6.80 10.15
CA GLU A 72 3.11 -8.12 10.63
C GLU A 72 2.28 -8.61 11.81
N ALA A 73 1.93 -7.72 12.76
CA ALA A 73 1.05 -8.05 13.87
C ALA A 73 -0.35 -8.47 13.38
N MET A 74 -0.90 -7.76 12.40
CA MET A 74 -2.17 -8.10 11.78
C MET A 74 -2.10 -9.46 11.08
N LEU A 75 -1.05 -9.74 10.30
CA LEU A 75 -0.89 -11.03 9.62
C LEU A 75 -0.78 -12.20 10.60
N LYS A 76 -0.11 -12.01 11.74
CA LYS A 76 0.00 -13.02 12.81
C LYS A 76 -1.35 -13.35 13.45
N SER A 77 -2.28 -12.39 13.48
CA SER A 77 -3.65 -12.61 13.97
C SER A 77 -4.56 -13.34 12.98
N ARG A 78 -4.11 -13.55 11.73
CA ARG A 78 -4.88 -14.18 10.65
C ARG A 78 -4.24 -15.50 10.26
N ARG A 79 -5.03 -16.40 9.67
CA ARG A 79 -4.51 -17.63 9.05
C ARG A 79 -3.81 -17.26 7.75
N SER A 80 -2.53 -16.95 7.85
CA SER A 80 -1.67 -16.59 6.73
C SER A 80 -0.58 -17.64 6.50
N LYS A 81 -0.24 -17.89 5.23
CA LYS A 81 0.86 -18.75 4.81
C LYS A 81 1.87 -17.89 4.08
N ARG A 82 3.11 -17.82 4.56
CA ARG A 82 4.20 -17.17 3.83
C ARG A 82 4.55 -18.00 2.59
N LEU A 83 4.57 -17.35 1.43
CA LEU A 83 4.88 -17.98 0.15
C LEU A 83 6.35 -17.75 -0.25
N LYS A 84 6.84 -16.52 -0.10
CA LYS A 84 8.19 -16.10 -0.51
C LYS A 84 8.71 -14.92 0.31
N ASP A 85 10.02 -14.81 0.41
CA ASP A 85 10.75 -13.72 1.09
C ASP A 85 12.10 -13.52 0.40
N GLU A 86 12.16 -12.59 -0.54
CA GLU A 86 13.26 -12.44 -1.49
C GLU A 86 13.69 -10.97 -1.59
N ALA A 87 14.90 -10.73 -2.11
CA ALA A 87 15.31 -9.38 -2.48
C ALA A 87 14.44 -8.88 -3.64
N SER A 88 14.08 -7.60 -3.60
CA SER A 88 13.42 -6.92 -4.70
C SER A 88 14.42 -6.61 -5.81
N SER A 89 13.90 -6.32 -7.02
CA SER A 89 14.71 -5.71 -8.09
C SER A 89 15.17 -4.30 -7.74
N GLU A 90 14.47 -3.63 -6.81
CA GLU A 90 14.86 -2.35 -6.25
C GLU A 90 16.01 -2.50 -5.25
N ALA A 91 17.01 -1.63 -5.35
CA ALA A 91 18.21 -1.72 -4.51
C ALA A 91 17.86 -1.61 -3.03
N LYS A 92 18.35 -2.56 -2.23
CA LYS A 92 18.15 -2.63 -0.77
C LYS A 92 16.69 -2.71 -0.34
N GLN A 93 15.83 -3.28 -1.18
CA GLN A 93 14.43 -3.57 -0.89
C GLN A 93 14.20 -5.08 -0.88
N ARG A 94 13.21 -5.54 -0.11
CA ARG A 94 12.74 -6.94 -0.08
C ARG A 94 11.28 -7.01 -0.39
N VAL A 95 10.89 -8.13 -0.99
CA VAL A 95 9.50 -8.48 -1.22
C VAL A 95 9.18 -9.75 -0.46
N ARG A 96 8.14 -9.70 0.36
CA ARG A 96 7.61 -10.89 1.03
C ARG A 96 6.15 -11.06 0.61
N ALA A 97 5.78 -12.28 0.24
CA ALA A 97 4.41 -12.58 -0.14
C ALA A 97 3.77 -13.61 0.79
N TYR A 98 2.47 -13.42 0.99
CA TYR A 98 1.63 -14.23 1.85
C TYR A 98 0.35 -14.61 1.12
N GLU A 99 -0.14 -15.78 1.43
CA GLU A 99 -1.50 -16.19 1.14
C GLU A 99 -2.31 -16.07 2.42
N VAL A 100 -3.41 -15.30 2.38
CA VAL A 100 -4.25 -15.03 3.55
C VAL A 100 -5.64 -15.59 3.31
N ASP A 101 -6.10 -16.46 4.21
CA ASP A 101 -7.47 -16.98 4.20
C ASP A 101 -8.43 -15.91 4.74
N LEU A 102 -9.36 -15.45 3.90
CA LEU A 102 -10.38 -14.46 4.25
C LEU A 102 -11.69 -15.10 4.73
N GLY A 103 -11.73 -16.43 4.83
CA GLY A 103 -12.92 -17.20 5.15
C GLY A 103 -13.92 -17.28 3.99
N GLY A 104 -14.81 -18.27 4.05
CA GLY A 104 -15.84 -18.49 3.02
C GLY A 104 -15.26 -18.88 1.65
N GLY A 105 -14.10 -19.56 1.61
CA GLY A 105 -13.46 -20.00 0.37
C GLY A 105 -12.72 -18.90 -0.41
N ARG A 106 -12.57 -17.71 0.19
CA ARG A 106 -11.88 -16.56 -0.43
C ARG A 106 -10.44 -16.48 0.07
N MET A 107 -9.51 -16.22 -0.84
CA MET A 107 -8.10 -16.06 -0.53
C MET A 107 -7.63 -14.68 -0.97
N ALA A 108 -6.62 -14.15 -0.30
CA ALA A 108 -5.90 -12.97 -0.75
C ALA A 108 -4.42 -13.29 -0.89
N HIS A 109 -3.82 -12.82 -1.98
CA HIS A 109 -2.38 -12.76 -2.13
C HIS A 109 -1.92 -11.39 -1.69
N VAL A 110 -1.10 -11.35 -0.65
CA VAL A 110 -0.60 -10.12 -0.07
C VAL A 110 0.90 -10.07 -0.29
N ALA A 111 1.38 -9.12 -1.08
CA ALA A 111 2.80 -8.83 -1.26
C ALA A 111 3.15 -7.54 -0.51
N VAL A 112 4.19 -7.60 0.31
CA VAL A 112 4.74 -6.44 1.01
C VAL A 112 6.15 -6.17 0.50
N GLU A 113 6.41 -4.94 0.12
CA GLU A 113 7.72 -4.41 -0.25
C GLU A 113 8.21 -3.47 0.84
N TYR A 114 9.43 -3.71 1.31
CA TYR A 114 9.99 -3.01 2.45
C TYR A 114 11.52 -2.93 2.35
N ALA A 115 12.10 -1.88 2.92
CA ALA A 115 13.54 -1.67 2.96
C ALA A 115 14.27 -2.77 3.76
N GLU A 116 15.43 -3.19 3.27
CA GLU A 116 16.31 -4.14 3.96
C GLU A 116 16.88 -3.58 5.27
N ARG A 117 17.33 -4.48 6.15
CA ARG A 117 17.95 -4.08 7.41
C ARG A 117 19.22 -3.25 7.12
N GLY A 118 19.24 -2.01 7.59
CA GLY A 118 20.35 -1.08 7.38
C GLY A 118 20.23 -0.19 6.13
N ALA A 119 19.14 -0.33 5.36
CA ALA A 119 18.81 0.55 4.25
C ALA A 119 18.00 1.77 4.70
N ALA A 120 17.93 2.79 3.84
CA ALA A 120 17.09 3.95 4.09
C ALA A 120 15.61 3.52 4.06
N ARG A 121 14.90 3.77 5.16
CA ARG A 121 13.51 3.36 5.40
C ARG A 121 12.53 4.37 4.81
N GLU A 122 12.57 4.51 3.50
CA GLU A 122 11.89 5.61 2.80
C GLU A 122 10.50 5.22 2.28
N ARG A 123 10.27 3.93 2.03
CA ARG A 123 9.06 3.44 1.38
C ARG A 123 8.61 2.10 1.92
N PHE A 124 7.32 2.00 2.22
CA PHE A 124 6.63 0.76 2.55
C PHE A 124 5.44 0.60 1.62
N LEU A 125 5.27 -0.59 1.03
CA LEU A 125 4.20 -0.84 0.08
C LEU A 125 3.59 -2.23 0.30
N VAL A 126 2.26 -2.30 0.23
CA VAL A 126 1.48 -3.53 0.35
C VAL A 126 0.55 -3.60 -0.85
N ARG A 127 0.62 -4.70 -1.60
CA ARG A 127 -0.36 -5.05 -2.64
C ARG A 127 -1.18 -6.23 -2.18
N VAL A 128 -2.50 -6.06 -2.17
CA VAL A 128 -3.48 -7.09 -1.80
C VAL A 128 -4.29 -7.42 -3.04
N SER A 129 -4.10 -8.62 -3.57
CA SER A 129 -4.84 -9.14 -4.71
C SER A 129 -5.85 -10.17 -4.25
N ALA A 130 -7.14 -9.94 -4.54
CA ALA A 130 -8.16 -10.93 -4.25
C ALA A 130 -8.05 -12.12 -5.21
N GLN A 131 -8.11 -13.35 -4.67
CA GLN A 131 -8.18 -14.57 -5.44
C GLN A 131 -9.36 -15.44 -5.01
N VAL A 132 -10.09 -15.95 -6.00
CA VAL A 132 -11.05 -17.03 -5.77
C VAL A 132 -10.26 -18.33 -5.79
N ARG A 133 -10.45 -19.17 -4.76
CA ARG A 133 -9.82 -20.48 -4.70
C ARG A 133 -10.30 -21.30 -5.90
N LYS A 134 -9.40 -21.63 -6.84
CA LYS A 134 -9.68 -22.63 -7.86
C LYS A 134 -9.72 -23.98 -7.15
N ASN A 135 -10.92 -24.55 -7.01
CA ASN A 135 -11.12 -25.94 -6.63
C ASN A 135 -10.78 -26.84 -7.82
#